data_AF-A0A6P4A2P0-F1
#
_entry.id   AF-A0A6P4A2P0-F1
#
_cell.length_a   1.000
_cell.length_b   1.000
_cell.length_c   1.000
_cell.angle_alpha   90.00
_cell.angle_beta   90.00
_cell.angle_gamma   90.00
#
_symmetry.space_group_name_H-M   'P 1'
#
loop_
_entity.id
_entity.type
_entity.pdbx_description
1 polymer ?
#
loop_
_entity_poly.entity_id
_entity_poly.type
_entity_poly.pdbx_seq_one_letter_code
_entity_poly.pdbx_strand_id
1 'polypeptide(L)'
;MWSRTVSSLVQNIRRRLSTAVRRRIEDEGDWFYSSEWWGSESASNTILRSISDKGNGVVSVVAYPSSRPSEVYWPATERWLQKRFEETHPGQQQKDRFMILGYQWRVLRFNDNTRQSTAKILAAYQESEPGSVCIMQQPHCLAVPYLKSMVSVGLATIASCNFDLTNAVNGKKNMRILCIGHGGGSLPLFLASKIQASIHAMGFPAFSVMTQSGERAFSKPDTTDEVLWKGIHERLLLYESDAEKFILNSNSVYDMIFIDAYDGDDIFPRTLWDPNSPFLKALGNQLHPEHGTVVVNLHSDSELLNPDGSIPSVLDHILPMGKYVSQVGRAYKDVIVGSAISCGGKDSGLGFTVSVPWVCNTSLVVCRGFGTKSWNYSKDMILNTLISKSLEVERVLNLPFSCLQYIKRGFILVD
;
A
#
# COMPACT_ATOMS: atom_id res chain seq x y z
N MET A 1 -17.27 -21.63 -31.32
CA MET A 1 -16.00 -21.74 -32.08
C MET A 1 -15.28 -20.39 -32.15
N TRP A 2 -15.17 -19.67 -31.02
CA TRP A 2 -14.55 -18.34 -30.90
C TRP A 2 -13.75 -18.27 -29.57
N SER A 3 -12.87 -19.23 -29.31
CA SER A 3 -12.08 -19.29 -28.05
C SER A 3 -10.57 -19.41 -28.24
N ARG A 4 -10.04 -19.22 -29.46
CA ARG A 4 -8.60 -19.38 -29.74
C ARG A 4 -7.86 -18.10 -30.12
N THR A 5 -8.55 -16.97 -30.31
CA THR A 5 -7.91 -15.75 -30.85
C THR A 5 -7.52 -14.73 -29.76
N VAL A 6 -8.07 -14.81 -28.55
CA VAL A 6 -7.71 -13.92 -27.43
C VAL A 6 -6.38 -14.33 -26.78
N SER A 7 -6.01 -15.61 -26.86
CA SER A 7 -4.80 -16.14 -26.23
C SER A 7 -3.49 -15.69 -26.89
N SER A 8 -3.48 -15.40 -28.19
CA SER A 8 -2.26 -15.00 -28.90
C SER A 8 -1.93 -13.52 -28.72
N LEU A 9 -2.94 -12.66 -28.53
CA LEU A 9 -2.75 -11.23 -28.28
C LEU A 9 -2.12 -10.98 -26.90
N VAL A 10 -2.59 -11.71 -25.87
CA VAL A 10 -2.05 -11.63 -24.50
C VAL A 10 -0.59 -12.15 -24.43
N GLN A 11 -0.26 -13.18 -25.21
CA GLN A 11 1.12 -13.70 -25.29
C GLN A 11 2.07 -12.75 -26.04
N ASN A 12 1.59 -12.01 -27.05
CA ASN A 12 2.42 -11.07 -27.80
C ASN A 12 2.67 -9.75 -27.05
N ILE A 13 1.73 -9.30 -26.20
CA ILE A 13 1.95 -8.14 -25.32
C ILE A 13 3.01 -8.46 -24.24
N ARG A 14 3.03 -9.69 -23.71
CA ARG A 14 4.09 -10.15 -22.78
C ARG A 14 5.48 -10.11 -23.39
N ARG A 15 5.63 -10.24 -24.71
CA ARG A 15 6.93 -10.24 -25.40
C ARG A 15 7.48 -8.85 -25.74
N ARG A 16 6.66 -7.79 -25.80
CA ARG A 16 7.09 -6.44 -26.24
C ARG A 16 7.32 -5.41 -25.12
N LEU A 17 7.11 -5.77 -23.85
CA LEU A 17 7.44 -4.93 -22.69
C LEU A 17 8.62 -5.45 -21.87
N SER A 18 9.41 -6.37 -22.43
CA SER A 18 10.60 -6.92 -21.78
C SER A 18 11.74 -5.89 -21.82
N THR A 19 11.81 -5.03 -20.81
CA THR A 19 13.08 -4.44 -20.39
C THR A 19 13.93 -5.58 -19.83
N ALA A 20 14.61 -6.30 -20.72
CA ALA A 20 15.48 -7.41 -20.41
C ALA A 20 16.75 -6.93 -19.69
N VAL A 21 16.60 -6.52 -18.44
CA VAL A 21 17.62 -6.79 -17.42
C VAL A 21 17.21 -8.14 -16.85
N ARG A 22 18.12 -9.13 -16.87
CA ARG A 22 17.93 -10.40 -16.12
C ARG A 22 17.75 -10.05 -14.63
N ARG A 23 16.52 -9.72 -14.22
CA ARG A 23 16.17 -9.56 -12.82
C ARG A 23 16.23 -10.96 -12.21
N ARG A 24 17.18 -11.20 -11.29
CA ARG A 24 16.90 -12.18 -10.24
C ARG A 24 15.63 -11.65 -9.57
N ILE A 25 14.51 -12.35 -9.74
CA ILE A 25 13.26 -11.97 -9.09
C ILE A 25 13.41 -12.35 -7.62
N GLU A 26 14.05 -11.46 -6.86
CA GLU A 26 14.21 -11.56 -5.40
C GLU A 26 12.96 -11.07 -4.67
N ASP A 27 12.12 -10.27 -5.34
CA ASP A 27 10.85 -9.79 -4.82
C ASP A 27 9.77 -10.87 -4.86
N GLU A 28 9.47 -11.48 -3.72
CA GLU A 28 8.40 -12.45 -3.58
C GLU A 28 7.01 -11.88 -3.85
N GLY A 29 6.84 -10.54 -3.82
CA GLY A 29 5.61 -9.84 -4.19
C GLY A 29 5.58 -9.38 -5.65
N ASP A 30 6.54 -9.76 -6.50
CA ASP A 30 6.54 -9.34 -7.90
C ASP A 30 5.27 -9.82 -8.64
N TRP A 31 4.74 -8.97 -9.52
CA TRP A 31 3.55 -9.27 -10.33
C TRP A 31 3.72 -10.52 -11.20
N PHE A 32 4.97 -10.96 -11.45
CA PHE A 32 5.28 -12.26 -12.03
C PHE A 32 4.54 -13.42 -11.35
N TYR A 33 4.40 -13.39 -10.02
CA TYR A 33 3.70 -14.41 -9.24
C TYR A 33 2.18 -14.24 -9.21
N SER A 34 1.63 -13.27 -9.94
CA SER A 34 0.19 -13.00 -9.98
C SER A 34 -0.62 -14.23 -10.35
N SER A 35 -0.16 -15.11 -11.24
CA SER A 35 -0.91 -16.31 -11.63
C SER A 35 -1.17 -17.30 -10.48
N GLU A 36 -0.45 -17.21 -9.37
CA GLU A 36 -0.69 -18.05 -8.19
C GLU A 36 -2.04 -17.71 -7.52
N TRP A 37 -2.50 -16.44 -7.63
CA TRP A 37 -3.65 -15.93 -6.89
C TRP A 37 -4.64 -15.08 -7.74
N TRP A 38 -4.19 -14.56 -8.87
CA TRP A 38 -4.91 -13.72 -9.84
C TRP A 38 -5.34 -14.58 -11.04
N GLY A 39 -6.41 -15.36 -10.88
CA GLY A 39 -7.04 -16.11 -11.98
C GLY A 39 -6.98 -17.63 -11.87
N SER A 40 -6.53 -18.20 -10.76
CA SER A 40 -6.76 -19.62 -10.46
C SER A 40 -8.04 -19.76 -9.61
N GLU A 41 -8.98 -20.59 -10.03
CA GLU A 41 -10.12 -21.01 -9.19
C GLU A 41 -9.95 -22.46 -8.71
N SER A 42 -9.21 -23.26 -9.49
CA SER A 42 -9.03 -24.71 -9.28
C SER A 42 -8.17 -25.09 -8.08
N ALA A 43 -7.37 -24.18 -7.53
CA ALA A 43 -6.47 -24.43 -6.39
C ALA A 43 -6.80 -23.54 -5.17
N SER A 44 -8.03 -23.03 -5.13
CA SER A 44 -8.44 -22.01 -4.16
C SER A 44 -9.27 -22.62 -3.03
N ASN A 45 -8.98 -22.24 -1.78
CA ASN A 45 -9.77 -22.67 -0.61
C ASN A 45 -10.37 -21.45 0.08
N THR A 46 -11.69 -21.38 0.17
CA THR A 46 -12.35 -20.32 0.95
C THR A 46 -12.16 -20.59 2.43
N ILE A 47 -11.54 -19.65 3.14
CA ILE A 47 -11.23 -19.79 4.58
C ILE A 47 -12.26 -19.06 5.42
N LEU A 48 -12.72 -17.93 4.92
CA LEU A 48 -13.70 -17.08 5.57
C LEU A 48 -14.66 -16.56 4.52
N ARG A 49 -15.94 -16.57 4.86
CA ARG A 49 -16.99 -15.90 4.10
C ARG A 49 -18.03 -15.40 5.08
N SER A 50 -18.32 -14.11 5.05
CA SER A 50 -19.31 -13.47 5.93
C SER A 50 -20.02 -12.35 5.19
N ILE A 51 -21.24 -12.05 5.63
CA ILE A 51 -21.93 -10.82 5.21
C ILE A 51 -21.45 -9.71 6.14
N SER A 52 -20.99 -8.60 5.57
CA SER A 52 -20.61 -7.40 6.30
C SER A 52 -21.87 -6.66 6.75
N ASP A 53 -21.94 -6.35 8.03
CA ASP A 53 -22.91 -5.44 8.62
C ASP A 53 -22.58 -3.95 8.34
N LYS A 54 -21.43 -3.67 7.67
CA LYS A 54 -20.89 -2.32 7.42
C LYS A 54 -20.95 -1.89 5.95
N GLY A 55 -21.73 -2.56 5.10
CA GLY A 55 -22.02 -2.08 3.75
C GLY A 55 -21.14 -2.63 2.62
N ASN A 56 -20.13 -3.46 2.91
CA ASN A 56 -19.27 -4.09 1.88
C ASN A 56 -19.86 -5.38 1.29
N GLY A 57 -21.15 -5.64 1.52
CA GLY A 57 -21.84 -6.85 1.10
C GLY A 57 -21.16 -8.13 1.60
N VAL A 58 -20.88 -9.09 0.73
CA VAL A 58 -20.22 -10.36 1.12
C VAL A 58 -18.70 -10.18 1.14
N VAL A 59 -18.07 -10.42 2.28
CA VAL A 59 -16.61 -10.45 2.43
C VAL A 59 -16.15 -11.89 2.39
N SER A 60 -15.20 -12.21 1.52
CA SER A 60 -14.58 -13.54 1.45
C SER A 60 -13.05 -13.47 1.42
N VAL A 61 -12.41 -14.44 2.08
CA VAL A 61 -10.95 -14.62 2.08
C VAL A 61 -10.63 -15.98 1.51
N VAL A 62 -9.86 -15.97 0.42
CA VAL A 62 -9.49 -17.18 -0.32
C VAL A 62 -7.98 -17.43 -0.19
N ALA A 63 -7.63 -18.67 0.13
CA ALA A 63 -6.26 -19.16 0.19
C ALA A 63 -5.80 -19.68 -1.17
N TYR A 64 -4.55 -19.38 -1.49
CA TYR A 64 -3.81 -20.00 -2.59
C TYR A 64 -2.43 -20.43 -2.11
N PRO A 65 -1.86 -21.54 -2.61
CA PRO A 65 -0.46 -21.87 -2.31
C PRO A 65 0.48 -20.80 -2.88
N SER A 66 1.57 -20.51 -2.18
CA SER A 66 2.67 -19.69 -2.70
C SER A 66 3.89 -20.55 -3.01
N SER A 67 4.52 -20.33 -4.16
CA SER A 67 5.72 -21.09 -4.55
C SER A 67 7.00 -20.64 -3.84
N ARG A 68 6.95 -19.52 -3.11
CA ARG A 68 8.09 -18.90 -2.45
C ARG A 68 7.84 -18.65 -0.97
N PRO A 69 8.89 -18.64 -0.13
CA PRO A 69 10.17 -19.28 -0.41
C PRO A 69 9.99 -20.81 -0.56
N SER A 70 10.87 -21.44 -1.35
CA SER A 70 10.84 -22.91 -1.50
C SER A 70 11.27 -23.61 -0.20
N GLU A 71 10.85 -24.85 -0.01
CA GLU A 71 11.10 -25.67 1.19
C GLU A 71 12.55 -25.68 1.66
N VAL A 72 13.51 -25.66 0.73
CA VAL A 72 14.96 -25.56 1.01
C VAL A 72 15.33 -24.38 1.93
N TYR A 73 14.57 -23.29 1.91
CA TYR A 73 14.82 -22.10 2.71
C TYR A 73 14.03 -22.08 4.03
N TRP A 74 13.07 -22.97 4.23
CA TRP A 74 12.26 -23.00 5.46
C TRP A 74 13.12 -23.18 6.72
N PRO A 75 14.14 -24.06 6.75
CA PRO A 75 15.02 -24.18 7.92
C PRO A 75 15.77 -22.89 8.29
N ALA A 76 15.96 -21.96 7.36
CA ALA A 76 16.55 -20.66 7.67
C ALA A 76 15.53 -19.76 8.40
N THR A 77 14.28 -19.76 7.95
CA THR A 77 13.19 -19.02 8.60
C THR A 77 12.85 -19.60 9.99
N GLU A 78 12.85 -20.92 10.15
CA GLU A 78 12.65 -21.59 11.45
C GLU A 78 13.74 -21.18 12.45
N ARG A 79 15.01 -21.21 12.04
CA ARG A 79 16.14 -20.73 12.87
C ARG A 79 16.02 -19.25 13.21
N TRP A 80 15.52 -18.45 12.28
CA TRP A 80 15.29 -17.03 12.52
C TRP A 80 14.16 -16.79 13.54
N LEU A 81 13.06 -17.54 13.48
CA LEU A 81 12.01 -17.51 14.50
C LEU A 81 12.54 -17.98 15.86
N GLN A 82 13.35 -19.03 15.88
CA GLN A 82 13.98 -19.52 17.10
C GLN A 82 14.84 -18.44 17.76
N LYS A 83 15.69 -17.77 16.97
CA LYS A 83 16.55 -16.70 17.48
C LYS A 83 15.73 -15.55 18.05
N ARG A 84 14.62 -15.19 17.40
CA ARG A 84 13.71 -14.16 17.91
C ARG A 84 13.04 -14.55 19.22
N PHE A 85 12.64 -15.81 19.35
CA PHE A 85 12.11 -16.33 20.60
C PHE A 85 13.12 -16.18 21.74
N GLU A 86 14.36 -16.59 21.52
CA GLU A 86 15.45 -16.45 22.49
C GLU A 86 15.74 -14.99 22.86
N GLU A 87 15.68 -14.07 21.88
CA GLU A 87 15.86 -12.62 22.12
C GLU A 87 14.71 -12.00 22.93
N THR A 88 13.48 -12.48 22.74
CA THR A 88 12.28 -11.91 23.37
C THR A 88 12.02 -12.48 24.76
N HIS A 89 12.40 -13.74 25.00
CA HIS A 89 12.17 -14.46 26.26
C HIS A 89 13.49 -15.00 26.85
N PRO A 90 14.41 -14.12 27.29
CA PRO A 90 15.69 -14.54 27.83
C PRO A 90 15.51 -15.36 29.12
N GLY A 91 16.08 -16.57 29.15
CA GLY A 91 16.12 -17.42 30.35
C GLY A 91 15.04 -18.50 30.45
N GLN A 92 14.13 -18.64 29.47
CA GLN A 92 13.26 -19.81 29.41
C GLN A 92 14.05 -21.07 29.02
N GLN A 93 13.94 -22.12 29.84
CA GLN A 93 14.68 -23.39 29.66
C GLN A 93 14.12 -24.23 28.50
N GLN A 94 12.84 -24.06 28.17
CA GLN A 94 12.19 -24.81 27.10
C GLN A 94 12.22 -23.97 25.81
N LYS A 95 13.10 -24.37 24.89
CA LYS A 95 13.24 -23.75 23.58
C LYS A 95 12.14 -24.31 22.68
N ASP A 96 11.00 -23.64 22.65
CA ASP A 96 9.96 -24.04 21.71
C ASP A 96 10.38 -23.70 20.29
N ARG A 97 10.14 -24.65 19.38
CA ARG A 97 10.59 -24.56 17.98
C ARG A 97 9.40 -24.28 17.09
N PHE A 98 9.55 -23.28 16.23
CA PHE A 98 8.59 -23.04 15.16
C PHE A 98 8.93 -23.92 13.96
N MET A 99 7.94 -24.67 13.50
CA MET A 99 8.03 -25.53 12.32
C MET A 99 7.14 -24.97 11.21
N ILE A 100 7.70 -24.80 10.02
CA ILE A 100 6.97 -24.19 8.89
C ILE A 100 6.08 -25.23 8.21
N LEU A 101 4.81 -24.87 8.01
CA LEU A 101 3.84 -25.65 7.22
C LEU A 101 3.82 -25.22 5.76
N GLY A 102 4.11 -23.95 5.51
CA GLY A 102 4.25 -23.42 4.16
C GLY A 102 3.80 -21.97 4.05
N TYR A 103 3.72 -21.50 2.81
CA TYR A 103 3.38 -20.13 2.47
C TYR A 103 2.16 -20.10 1.56
N GLN A 104 1.30 -19.11 1.80
CA GLN A 104 0.04 -18.97 1.08
C GLN A 104 -0.21 -17.51 0.71
N TRP A 105 -0.93 -17.29 -0.37
CA TRP A 105 -1.59 -16.01 -0.64
C TRP A 105 -2.97 -16.02 0.00
N ARG A 106 -3.35 -14.88 0.58
CA ARG A 106 -4.68 -14.56 1.07
C ARG A 106 -5.25 -13.45 0.21
N VAL A 107 -6.33 -13.74 -0.49
CA VAL A 107 -7.02 -12.77 -1.34
C VAL A 107 -8.32 -12.38 -0.67
N LEU A 108 -8.43 -11.10 -0.32
CA LEU A 108 -9.65 -10.48 0.19
C LEU A 108 -10.53 -10.06 -0.99
N ARG A 109 -11.80 -10.46 -0.95
CA ARG A 109 -12.80 -10.12 -1.95
C ARG A 109 -14.04 -9.52 -1.30
N PHE A 110 -14.64 -8.56 -1.99
CA PHE A 110 -16.00 -8.07 -1.71
C PHE A 110 -16.93 -8.51 -2.83
N ASN A 111 -18.13 -8.96 -2.45
CA ASN A 111 -19.20 -9.42 -3.34
C ASN A 111 -18.74 -10.47 -4.35
N ASP A 112 -17.73 -11.27 -3.98
CA ASP A 112 -17.04 -12.29 -4.77
C ASP A 112 -16.38 -11.80 -6.09
N ASN A 113 -16.62 -10.55 -6.49
CA ASN A 113 -16.18 -9.93 -7.73
C ASN A 113 -15.02 -8.95 -7.54
N THR A 114 -15.07 -8.13 -6.48
CA THR A 114 -14.14 -7.03 -6.27
C THR A 114 -12.90 -7.54 -5.55
N ARG A 115 -11.80 -7.72 -6.28
CA ARG A 115 -10.50 -8.16 -5.72
C ARG A 115 -9.79 -6.96 -5.12
N GLN A 116 -9.79 -6.88 -3.80
CA GLN A 116 -9.43 -5.64 -3.11
C GLN A 116 -8.05 -5.67 -2.50
N SER A 117 -7.60 -6.84 -2.02
CA SER A 117 -6.26 -6.97 -1.49
C SER A 117 -5.71 -8.39 -1.59
N THR A 118 -4.40 -8.48 -1.76
CA THR A 118 -3.65 -9.73 -1.67
C THR A 118 -2.53 -9.58 -0.66
N ALA A 119 -2.45 -10.52 0.26
CA ALA A 119 -1.40 -10.62 1.27
C ALA A 119 -0.72 -11.99 1.18
N LYS A 120 0.58 -12.04 1.45
CA LYS A 120 1.30 -13.30 1.61
C LYS A 120 1.39 -13.65 3.08
N ILE A 121 1.17 -14.91 3.43
CA ILE A 121 1.28 -15.41 4.81
C ILE A 121 2.22 -16.60 4.89
N LEU A 122 2.92 -16.70 6.01
CA LEU A 122 3.58 -17.89 6.52
C LEU A 122 2.60 -18.59 7.47
N ALA A 123 2.47 -19.90 7.34
CA ALA A 123 1.83 -20.77 8.33
C ALA A 123 2.90 -21.61 9.02
N ALA A 124 2.86 -21.66 10.34
CA ALA A 124 3.77 -22.44 11.16
C ALA A 124 3.03 -22.99 12.40
N TYR A 125 3.63 -23.94 13.10
CA TYR A 125 3.16 -24.38 14.41
C TYR A 125 4.33 -24.42 15.39
N GLN A 126 4.00 -24.42 16.68
CA GLN A 126 4.97 -24.65 17.74
C GLN A 126 5.09 -26.15 18.00
N GLU A 127 6.31 -26.67 18.08
CA GLU A 127 6.55 -28.10 18.33
C GLU A 127 5.93 -28.57 19.65
N SER A 128 5.85 -27.69 20.65
CA SER A 128 5.15 -27.96 21.90
C SER A 128 3.62 -28.06 21.76
N GLU A 129 3.03 -27.41 20.75
CA GLU A 129 1.60 -27.39 20.46
C GLU A 129 1.28 -27.68 18.98
N PRO A 130 1.50 -28.92 18.48
CA PRO A 130 1.35 -29.25 17.06
C PRO A 130 -0.06 -29.07 16.50
N GLY A 131 -1.08 -29.02 17.36
CA GLY A 131 -2.47 -28.76 16.98
C GLY A 131 -2.80 -27.28 16.72
N SER A 132 -1.89 -26.36 17.05
CA SER A 132 -2.10 -24.92 16.95
C SER A 132 -1.30 -24.33 15.78
N VAL A 133 -2.00 -23.72 14.82
CA VAL A 133 -1.37 -23.06 13.67
C VAL A 133 -1.29 -21.56 13.93
N CYS A 134 -0.06 -21.03 13.92
CA CYS A 134 0.21 -19.61 13.91
C CYS A 134 0.39 -19.10 12.46
N ILE A 135 -0.06 -17.88 12.22
CA ILE A 135 -0.02 -17.27 10.88
C ILE A 135 0.67 -15.91 10.97
N MET A 136 1.61 -15.67 10.06
CA MET A 136 2.32 -14.39 9.95
C MET A 136 2.25 -13.86 8.52
N GLN A 137 1.53 -12.74 8.33
CA GLN A 137 1.63 -11.96 7.10
C GLN A 137 3.06 -11.49 6.85
N GLN A 138 3.54 -11.65 5.62
CA GLN A 138 4.90 -11.33 5.23
C GLN A 138 5.01 -9.83 4.92
N PRO A 139 5.60 -9.02 5.81
CA PRO A 139 5.53 -7.56 5.72
C PRO A 139 6.29 -6.98 4.53
N HIS A 140 7.28 -7.69 4.00
CA HIS A 140 8.09 -7.25 2.86
C HIS A 140 7.39 -7.47 1.51
N CYS A 141 6.25 -8.15 1.48
CA CYS A 141 5.60 -8.61 0.26
C CYS A 141 4.42 -7.71 -0.11
N LEU A 142 4.61 -6.85 -1.11
CA LEU A 142 3.56 -6.06 -1.73
C LEU A 142 3.16 -6.68 -3.08
N ALA A 143 2.12 -7.50 -3.09
CA ALA A 143 1.73 -8.29 -4.25
C ALA A 143 1.10 -7.45 -5.38
N VAL A 144 0.21 -6.52 -5.01
CA VAL A 144 -0.52 -5.70 -5.99
C VAL A 144 0.32 -4.47 -6.37
N PRO A 145 0.54 -4.17 -7.66
CA PRO A 145 1.49 -3.16 -8.09
C PRO A 145 1.17 -1.74 -7.62
N TYR A 146 -0.11 -1.42 -7.38
CA TYR A 146 -0.49 -0.08 -6.91
C TYR A 146 0.08 0.22 -5.53
N LEU A 147 0.22 -0.78 -4.65
CA LEU A 147 0.83 -0.62 -3.33
C LEU A 147 2.30 -0.20 -3.43
N LYS A 148 3.04 -0.85 -4.33
CA LYS A 148 4.43 -0.48 -4.63
C LYS A 148 4.49 0.92 -5.22
N SER A 149 3.54 1.28 -6.06
CA SER A 149 3.45 2.64 -6.60
C SER A 149 3.23 3.67 -5.52
N MET A 150 2.20 3.53 -4.69
CA MET A 150 1.90 4.44 -3.58
C MET A 150 3.11 4.64 -2.65
N VAL A 151 3.75 3.55 -2.23
CA VAL A 151 4.96 3.61 -1.39
C VAL A 151 6.10 4.35 -2.11
N SER A 152 6.35 4.00 -3.38
CA SER A 152 7.44 4.60 -4.16
C SER A 152 7.27 6.10 -4.32
N VAL A 153 6.09 6.54 -4.78
CA VAL A 153 5.85 7.97 -5.02
C VAL A 153 5.67 8.74 -3.72
N GLY A 154 5.01 8.19 -2.72
CA GLY A 154 4.80 8.85 -1.43
C GLY A 154 6.12 9.13 -0.71
N LEU A 155 6.94 8.09 -0.54
CA LEU A 155 8.23 8.21 0.16
C LEU A 155 9.24 9.05 -0.63
N ALA A 156 9.28 8.96 -1.96
CA ALA A 156 10.14 9.83 -2.78
C ALA A 156 9.69 11.29 -2.69
N THR A 157 8.39 11.55 -2.64
CA THR A 157 7.83 12.90 -2.52
C THR A 157 8.16 13.51 -1.17
N ILE A 158 7.89 12.80 -0.06
CA ILE A 158 8.19 13.36 1.27
C ILE A 158 9.69 13.58 1.47
N ALA A 159 10.55 12.69 0.93
CA ALA A 159 12.00 12.90 0.90
C ALA A 159 12.43 14.09 0.03
N SER A 160 11.62 14.46 -0.98
CA SER A 160 11.78 15.70 -1.77
C SER A 160 11.28 16.93 -1.03
N CYS A 161 10.46 16.78 0.02
CA CYS A 161 9.98 17.86 0.88
C CYS A 161 10.96 18.23 2.01
N ASN A 162 12.24 17.83 1.93
CA ASN A 162 13.25 17.97 2.99
C ASN A 162 12.93 17.21 4.29
N PHE A 163 12.02 16.22 4.26
CA PHE A 163 11.83 15.34 5.40
C PHE A 163 13.01 14.37 5.54
N ASP A 164 13.58 14.28 6.73
CA ASP A 164 14.66 13.35 7.05
C ASP A 164 14.14 11.91 7.22
N LEU A 165 13.96 11.25 6.08
CA LEU A 165 13.50 9.85 6.00
C LEU A 165 14.52 8.88 6.60
N THR A 166 15.82 9.19 6.52
CA THR A 166 16.88 8.33 7.07
C THR A 166 16.77 8.24 8.58
N ASN A 167 16.57 9.36 9.26
CA ASN A 167 16.37 9.35 10.71
C ASN A 167 15.04 8.71 11.11
N ALA A 168 13.99 8.80 10.29
CA ALA A 168 12.72 8.11 10.54
C ALA A 168 12.85 6.57 10.44
N VAL A 169 13.58 6.08 9.44
CA VAL A 169 13.85 4.65 9.28
C VAL A 169 14.71 4.10 10.43
N ASN A 170 15.68 4.89 10.90
CA ASN A 170 16.55 4.52 12.02
C ASN A 170 15.92 4.75 13.42
N GLY A 171 14.67 5.20 13.52
CA GLY A 171 14.02 5.46 14.81
C GLY A 171 14.47 6.72 15.55
N LYS A 172 15.28 7.56 14.92
CA LYS A 172 15.79 8.81 15.49
C LYS A 172 14.83 9.98 15.34
N LYS A 173 13.85 9.86 14.45
CA LYS A 173 12.77 10.82 14.22
C LYS A 173 11.45 10.07 14.14
N ASN A 174 10.42 10.54 14.83
CA ASN A 174 9.09 9.95 14.69
C ASN A 174 8.47 10.41 13.36
N MET A 175 7.88 9.48 12.62
CA MET A 175 7.03 9.75 11.47
C MET A 175 5.61 9.27 11.76
N ARG A 176 4.61 10.12 11.55
CA ARG A 176 3.20 9.77 11.74
C ARG A 176 2.55 9.53 10.39
N ILE A 177 2.06 8.30 10.21
CA ILE A 177 1.42 7.88 8.96
C ILE A 177 -0.02 7.45 9.28
N LEU A 178 -0.97 7.96 8.49
CA LEU A 178 -2.35 7.49 8.50
C LEU A 178 -2.62 6.68 7.23
N CYS A 179 -3.13 5.46 7.36
CA CYS A 179 -3.62 4.64 6.26
C CYS A 179 -5.14 4.52 6.35
N ILE A 180 -5.85 5.14 5.42
CA ILE A 180 -7.30 5.05 5.27
C ILE A 180 -7.60 3.96 4.25
N GLY A 181 -8.37 2.95 4.68
CA GLY A 181 -8.58 1.71 3.94
C GLY A 181 -7.58 0.62 4.33
N HIS A 182 -8.06 -0.40 5.05
CA HIS A 182 -7.20 -1.52 5.48
C HIS A 182 -6.74 -2.37 4.29
N GLY A 183 -7.70 -2.67 3.41
CA GLY A 183 -7.64 -3.86 2.57
C GLY A 183 -7.32 -5.11 3.40
N GLY A 184 -6.28 -5.83 2.99
CA GLY A 184 -5.68 -6.95 3.74
C GLY A 184 -4.42 -6.58 4.51
N GLY A 185 -4.21 -5.30 4.81
CA GLY A 185 -3.14 -4.84 5.72
C GLY A 185 -1.74 -4.74 5.16
N SER A 186 -1.52 -5.09 3.89
CA SER A 186 -0.19 -5.13 3.30
C SER A 186 0.52 -3.76 3.34
N LEU A 187 -0.19 -2.66 3.06
CA LEU A 187 0.39 -1.32 3.10
C LEU A 187 0.85 -0.87 4.49
N PRO A 188 -0.02 -0.78 5.52
CA PRO A 188 0.40 -0.33 6.84
C PRO A 188 1.44 -1.27 7.46
N LEU A 189 1.31 -2.58 7.26
CA LEU A 189 2.27 -3.55 7.76
C LEU A 189 3.66 -3.38 7.11
N PHE A 190 3.70 -3.16 5.80
CA PHE A 190 4.94 -2.89 5.08
C PHE A 190 5.64 -1.65 5.64
N LEU A 191 4.90 -0.55 5.79
CA LEU A 191 5.43 0.70 6.32
C LEU A 191 5.95 0.52 7.75
N ALA A 192 5.22 -0.20 8.61
CA ALA A 192 5.62 -0.45 10.00
C ALA A 192 6.87 -1.33 10.08
N SER A 193 7.06 -2.23 9.12
CA SER A 193 8.25 -3.07 9.08
C SER A 193 9.51 -2.32 8.65
N LYS A 194 9.37 -1.23 7.89
CA LYS A 194 10.50 -0.48 7.31
C LYS A 194 10.78 0.86 7.99
N ILE A 195 9.79 1.46 8.62
CA ILE A 195 9.88 2.78 9.24
C ILE A 195 9.48 2.64 10.71
N GLN A 196 10.24 3.25 11.61
CA GLN A 196 9.82 3.42 13.00
C GLN A 196 8.83 4.58 13.09
N ALA A 197 7.62 4.33 12.59
CA ALA A 197 6.53 5.28 12.51
C ALA A 197 5.38 4.86 13.43
N SER A 198 4.65 5.84 13.96
CA SER A 198 3.30 5.57 14.50
C SER A 198 2.37 5.46 13.32
N ILE A 199 1.95 4.24 13.00
CA ILE A 199 1.07 3.97 11.86
C ILE A 199 -0.32 3.75 12.40
N HIS A 200 -1.17 4.74 12.19
CA HIS A 200 -2.60 4.61 12.38
C HIS A 200 -3.13 3.97 11.12
N ALA A 201 -3.67 2.79 11.24
CA ALA A 201 -4.22 2.05 10.13
C ALA A 201 -5.59 1.53 10.51
N MET A 202 -6.18 0.81 9.59
CA MET A 202 -6.97 -0.34 9.95
C MET A 202 -6.04 -1.55 9.74
N GLY A 203 -5.85 -2.49 10.70
CA GLY A 203 -5.19 -3.78 10.46
C GLY A 203 -4.42 -4.56 11.55
N PHE A 204 -4.28 -5.88 11.29
CA PHE A 204 -3.51 -6.92 12.01
C PHE A 204 -2.07 -6.47 12.33
N PRO A 205 -1.43 -6.87 13.45
CA PRO A 205 -1.78 -7.91 14.44
C PRO A 205 -2.92 -7.59 15.40
N ALA A 206 -3.46 -8.61 16.06
CA ALA A 206 -4.62 -8.48 16.96
C ALA A 206 -4.36 -7.45 18.07
N PHE A 207 -3.14 -7.41 18.60
CA PHE A 207 -2.72 -6.40 19.58
C PHE A 207 -2.77 -4.94 19.05
N SER A 208 -2.74 -4.74 17.74
CA SER A 208 -2.86 -3.40 17.14
C SER A 208 -4.26 -2.81 17.29
N VAL A 209 -5.29 -3.64 17.54
CA VAL A 209 -6.69 -3.19 17.59
C VAL A 209 -6.89 -2.19 18.73
N MET A 210 -7.46 -1.04 18.38
CA MET A 210 -7.83 0.02 19.29
C MET A 210 -9.33 -0.03 19.56
N THR A 211 -9.69 0.18 20.81
CA THR A 211 -11.06 0.39 21.26
C THR A 211 -11.52 1.82 20.94
N GLN A 212 -12.83 2.06 21.00
CA GLN A 212 -13.38 3.41 20.80
C GLN A 212 -12.92 4.42 21.85
N SER A 213 -12.47 3.98 23.03
CA SER A 213 -11.89 4.84 24.06
C SER A 213 -10.43 5.23 23.78
N GLY A 214 -9.80 4.70 22.72
CA GLY A 214 -8.42 5.00 22.35
C GLY A 214 -7.38 4.13 23.08
N GLU A 215 -7.81 3.08 23.77
CA GLU A 215 -6.93 2.07 24.38
C GLU A 215 -6.82 0.83 23.50
N ARG A 216 -5.75 0.04 23.65
CA ARG A 216 -5.66 -1.25 22.94
C ARG A 216 -6.73 -2.22 23.44
N ALA A 217 -7.30 -2.99 22.54
CA ALA A 217 -8.27 -4.03 22.87
C ALA A 217 -7.66 -5.16 23.70
N PHE A 218 -6.35 -5.38 23.56
CA PHE A 218 -5.59 -6.35 24.35
C PHE A 218 -4.54 -5.61 25.19
N SER A 219 -4.44 -5.95 26.48
CA SER A 219 -3.55 -5.29 27.43
C SER A 219 -2.07 -5.65 27.23
N LYS A 220 -1.79 -6.83 26.67
CA LYS A 220 -0.45 -7.31 26.33
C LYS A 220 -0.51 -8.20 25.08
N PRO A 221 0.54 -8.22 24.24
CA PRO A 221 0.64 -9.19 23.17
C PRO A 221 0.79 -10.60 23.74
N ASP A 222 0.38 -11.62 22.99
CA ASP A 222 0.72 -13.00 23.33
C ASP A 222 2.17 -13.32 22.91
N THR A 223 2.75 -14.36 23.51
CA THR A 223 4.16 -14.75 23.27
C THR A 223 4.42 -15.05 21.79
N THR A 224 3.46 -15.62 21.07
CA THR A 224 3.60 -15.93 19.64
C THR A 224 3.65 -14.64 18.82
N ASP A 225 2.77 -13.69 19.11
CA ASP A 225 2.72 -12.38 18.48
C ASP A 225 4.00 -11.57 18.76
N GLU A 226 4.55 -11.64 19.98
CA GLU A 226 5.82 -10.99 20.28
C GLU A 226 6.96 -11.50 19.38
N VAL A 227 7.01 -12.82 19.16
CA VAL A 227 8.03 -13.49 18.33
C VAL A 227 7.84 -13.18 16.84
N LEU A 228 6.60 -13.32 16.35
CA LEU A 228 6.28 -13.13 14.93
C LEU A 228 6.47 -11.65 14.53
N TRP A 229 6.01 -10.72 15.35
CA TRP A 229 5.93 -9.31 14.98
C TRP A 229 7.10 -8.46 15.50
N LYS A 230 7.84 -8.89 16.54
CA LYS A 230 9.03 -8.19 17.07
C LYS A 230 8.86 -6.66 17.14
N GLY A 231 7.85 -6.21 17.88
CA GLY A 231 7.53 -4.78 18.07
C GLY A 231 6.93 -4.05 16.85
N ILE A 232 6.68 -4.72 15.72
CA ILE A 232 5.86 -4.15 14.63
C ILE A 232 4.42 -3.90 15.13
N HIS A 233 3.89 -4.83 15.94
CA HIS A 233 2.55 -4.76 16.53
C HIS A 233 2.33 -3.53 17.43
N GLU A 234 3.38 -3.03 18.07
CA GLU A 234 3.29 -1.86 18.95
C GLU A 234 3.22 -0.54 18.18
N ARG A 235 3.78 -0.52 16.97
CA ARG A 235 3.85 0.67 16.10
C ARG A 235 2.60 0.84 15.24
N LEU A 236 1.76 -0.19 15.20
CA LEU A 236 0.48 -0.21 14.50
C LEU A 236 -0.66 0.05 15.48
N LEU A 237 -1.55 0.95 15.08
CA LEU A 237 -2.78 1.30 15.80
C LEU A 237 -3.95 1.15 14.82
N LEU A 238 -4.77 0.11 15.00
CA LEU A 238 -5.92 -0.22 14.15
C LEU A 238 -7.20 0.37 14.74
N TYR A 239 -7.83 1.31 14.02
CA TYR A 239 -9.13 1.88 14.41
C TYR A 239 -10.24 1.42 13.49
N GLU A 240 -11.23 0.69 14.00
CA GLU A 240 -12.47 0.44 13.27
C GLU A 240 -13.36 1.69 13.32
N SER A 241 -13.30 2.53 12.28
CA SER A 241 -14.11 3.74 12.17
C SER A 241 -14.35 4.11 10.71
N ASP A 242 -15.48 4.79 10.47
CA ASP A 242 -15.64 5.59 9.26
C ASP A 242 -14.51 6.64 9.17
N ALA A 243 -14.01 6.87 7.95
CA ALA A 243 -12.85 7.71 7.71
C ALA A 243 -13.12 9.20 7.99
N GLU A 244 -14.31 9.70 7.63
CA GLU A 244 -14.74 11.06 7.95
C GLU A 244 -14.90 11.24 9.45
N LYS A 245 -15.56 10.30 10.12
CA LYS A 245 -15.68 10.33 11.57
C LYS A 245 -14.32 10.27 12.27
N PHE A 246 -13.39 9.44 11.79
CA PHE A 246 -12.07 9.31 12.40
C PHE A 246 -11.29 10.62 12.29
N ILE A 247 -11.21 11.19 11.08
CA ILE A 247 -10.43 12.41 10.88
C ILE A 247 -11.05 13.57 11.67
N LEU A 248 -12.37 13.74 11.69
CA LEU A 248 -13.02 14.85 12.40
C LEU A 248 -12.83 14.79 13.93
N ASN A 249 -12.65 13.60 14.50
CA ASN A 249 -12.45 13.41 15.94
C ASN A 249 -10.96 13.30 16.33
N SER A 250 -10.07 13.23 15.35
CA SER A 250 -8.63 13.20 15.56
C SER A 250 -8.09 14.63 15.65
N ASN A 251 -7.15 14.85 16.59
CA ASN A 251 -6.33 16.07 16.64
C ASN A 251 -4.87 15.81 16.23
N SER A 252 -4.61 14.63 15.66
CA SER A 252 -3.26 14.22 15.26
C SER A 252 -2.84 14.94 13.98
N VAL A 253 -1.61 15.43 13.98
CA VAL A 253 -0.92 15.90 12.77
C VAL A 253 -0.13 14.74 12.18
N TYR A 254 -0.25 14.53 10.87
CA TYR A 254 0.37 13.45 10.10
C TYR A 254 1.40 14.01 9.12
N ASP A 255 2.53 13.31 9.00
CA ASP A 255 3.54 13.60 7.99
C ASP A 255 3.10 13.06 6.61
N MET A 256 2.41 11.92 6.62
CA MET A 256 1.92 11.28 5.40
C MET A 256 0.56 10.60 5.62
N ILE A 257 -0.31 10.68 4.62
CA ILE A 257 -1.61 10.02 4.61
C ILE A 257 -1.73 9.20 3.32
N PHE A 258 -2.01 7.90 3.46
CA PHE A 258 -2.38 7.02 2.35
C PHE A 258 -3.87 6.77 2.35
N ILE A 259 -4.50 6.81 1.19
CA ILE A 259 -5.92 6.53 1.01
C ILE A 259 -6.08 5.45 -0.06
N ASP A 260 -6.60 4.31 0.37
CA ASP A 260 -6.88 3.11 -0.44
C ASP A 260 -8.23 2.53 0.01
N ALA A 261 -9.28 3.34 -0.16
CA ALA A 261 -10.62 3.06 0.37
C ALA A 261 -11.67 3.18 -0.73
N TYR A 262 -12.37 2.09 -1.00
CA TYR A 262 -13.45 2.00 -1.97
C TYR A 262 -14.71 1.50 -1.27
N ASP A 263 -15.87 1.82 -1.80
CA ASP A 263 -17.13 1.22 -1.36
C ASP A 263 -17.32 -0.21 -1.93
N GLY A 264 -18.46 -0.83 -1.59
CA GLY A 264 -18.80 -2.19 -2.03
C GLY A 264 -18.93 -2.36 -3.55
N ASP A 265 -19.04 -1.25 -4.29
CA ASP A 265 -19.18 -1.20 -5.76
C ASP A 265 -17.88 -0.79 -6.46
N ASP A 266 -16.75 -0.79 -5.73
CA ASP A 266 -15.42 -0.45 -6.25
C ASP A 266 -15.28 1.04 -6.65
N ILE A 267 -16.07 1.91 -6.03
CA ILE A 267 -16.07 3.36 -6.28
C ILE A 267 -15.33 4.06 -5.15
N PHE A 268 -14.46 5.02 -5.51
CA PHE A 268 -13.82 5.89 -4.54
C PHE A 268 -14.84 6.95 -4.03
N PRO A 269 -15.28 6.89 -2.76
CA PRO A 269 -16.48 7.62 -2.33
C PRO A 269 -16.33 9.13 -2.42
N ARG A 270 -17.39 9.81 -2.89
CA ARG A 270 -17.40 11.28 -3.04
C ARG A 270 -17.13 12.03 -1.73
N THR A 271 -17.54 11.49 -0.59
CA THR A 271 -17.25 12.06 0.73
C THR A 271 -15.74 12.23 0.98
N LEU A 272 -14.91 11.36 0.40
CA LEU A 272 -13.46 11.38 0.57
C LEU A 272 -12.74 12.35 -0.36
N TRP A 273 -13.42 12.98 -1.32
CA TRP A 273 -12.75 13.87 -2.28
C TRP A 273 -13.51 15.12 -2.69
N ASP A 274 -14.78 15.29 -2.30
CA ASP A 274 -15.49 16.54 -2.55
C ASP A 274 -14.75 17.70 -1.84
N PRO A 275 -14.37 18.78 -2.55
CA PRO A 275 -13.67 19.93 -1.96
C PRO A 275 -14.41 20.55 -0.76
N ASN A 276 -15.73 20.41 -0.73
CA ASN A 276 -16.56 20.95 0.33
C ASN A 276 -16.77 19.99 1.49
N SER A 277 -16.37 18.71 1.38
CA SER A 277 -16.61 17.73 2.43
C SER A 277 -15.88 18.09 3.73
N PRO A 278 -16.52 17.82 4.89
CA PRO A 278 -15.84 17.92 6.18
C PRO A 278 -14.56 17.09 6.23
N PHE A 279 -14.56 15.88 5.65
CA PHE A 279 -13.40 15.02 5.56
C PHE A 279 -12.18 15.72 4.92
N LEU A 280 -12.30 16.21 3.68
CA LEU A 280 -11.11 16.69 2.95
C LEU A 280 -10.54 17.97 3.58
N LYS A 281 -11.41 18.82 4.14
CA LYS A 281 -11.00 20.00 4.91
C LYS A 281 -10.26 19.62 6.21
N ALA A 282 -10.79 18.67 6.97
CA ALA A 282 -10.16 18.19 8.19
C ALA A 282 -8.82 17.48 7.91
N LEU A 283 -8.77 16.70 6.83
CA LEU A 283 -7.56 16.04 6.35
C LEU A 283 -6.48 17.07 6.02
N GLY A 284 -6.82 18.14 5.29
CA GLY A 284 -5.91 19.25 5.03
C GLY A 284 -5.36 19.85 6.33
N ASN A 285 -6.21 20.12 7.31
CA ASN A 285 -5.78 20.69 8.60
C ASN A 285 -4.87 19.75 9.42
N GLN A 286 -5.00 18.45 9.23
CA GLN A 286 -4.22 17.43 9.96
C GLN A 286 -2.93 17.00 9.25
N LEU A 287 -2.61 17.59 8.09
CA LEU A 287 -1.30 17.37 7.47
C LEU A 287 -0.23 18.30 8.05
N HIS A 288 1.00 17.81 8.14
CA HIS A 288 2.13 18.65 8.53
C HIS A 288 2.25 19.85 7.57
N PRO A 289 2.36 21.09 8.07
CA PRO A 289 2.32 22.30 7.24
C PRO A 289 3.46 22.40 6.22
N GLU A 290 4.64 21.85 6.53
CA GLU A 290 5.83 22.00 5.68
C GLU A 290 6.02 20.87 4.64
N HIS A 291 5.79 19.62 5.03
CA HIS A 291 6.11 18.43 4.22
C HIS A 291 4.96 17.42 4.14
N GLY A 292 3.79 17.76 4.69
CA GLY A 292 2.62 16.89 4.68
C GLY A 292 2.32 16.40 3.26
N THR A 293 2.21 15.08 3.11
CA THR A 293 2.04 14.42 1.82
C THR A 293 0.84 13.46 1.86
N VAL A 294 -0.03 13.54 0.86
CA VAL A 294 -1.15 12.62 0.68
C VAL A 294 -0.93 11.80 -0.57
N VAL A 295 -1.23 10.51 -0.49
CA VAL A 295 -1.17 9.58 -1.61
C VAL A 295 -2.49 8.82 -1.69
N VAL A 296 -3.15 8.88 -2.84
CA VAL A 296 -4.46 8.28 -3.07
C VAL A 296 -4.35 7.25 -4.20
N ASN A 297 -4.85 6.04 -3.95
CA ASN A 297 -5.08 5.04 -5.00
C ASN A 297 -6.38 5.38 -5.73
N LEU A 298 -6.34 5.46 -7.05
CA LEU A 298 -7.52 5.69 -7.89
C LEU A 298 -7.59 4.64 -9.00
N HIS A 299 -8.78 4.15 -9.31
CA HIS A 299 -9.01 3.39 -10.54
C HIS A 299 -9.02 4.37 -11.72
N SER A 300 -8.22 4.08 -12.74
CA SER A 300 -8.11 4.91 -13.94
C SER A 300 -9.38 4.73 -14.76
N ASP A 301 -10.10 5.83 -14.98
CA ASP A 301 -11.34 5.93 -15.75
C ASP A 301 -11.08 6.15 -17.24
N SER A 302 -9.94 5.73 -17.76
CA SER A 302 -9.61 5.88 -19.18
C SER A 302 -10.65 5.11 -20.00
N GLU A 303 -11.66 5.83 -20.51
CA GLU A 303 -12.76 5.32 -21.32
C GLU A 303 -12.19 4.38 -22.39
N LEU A 304 -12.48 3.09 -22.26
CA LEU A 304 -11.98 2.06 -23.19
C LEU A 304 -12.67 2.14 -24.57
N LEU A 305 -13.59 3.08 -24.78
CA LEU A 305 -14.34 3.25 -26.02
C LEU A 305 -14.53 4.75 -26.28
N ASN A 306 -14.20 5.17 -27.50
CA ASN A 306 -14.70 6.43 -28.05
C ASN A 306 -16.25 6.41 -28.07
N PRO A 307 -16.93 7.58 -28.12
CA PRO A 307 -18.39 7.66 -28.25
C PRO A 307 -18.96 6.90 -29.47
N ASP A 308 -18.11 6.52 -30.42
CA ASP A 308 -18.45 5.75 -31.62
C ASP A 308 -18.24 4.22 -31.48
N GLY A 309 -17.83 3.73 -30.31
CA GLY A 309 -17.63 2.30 -30.05
C GLY A 309 -16.37 1.68 -30.67
N SER A 310 -15.45 2.51 -31.20
CA SER A 310 -14.17 2.03 -31.73
C SER A 310 -13.15 1.71 -30.62
N ILE A 311 -12.32 0.68 -30.85
CA ILE A 311 -11.18 0.34 -29.98
C ILE A 311 -10.07 1.36 -30.23
N PRO A 312 -9.55 2.07 -29.21
CA PRO A 312 -8.43 2.99 -29.38
C PRO A 312 -7.22 2.27 -29.97
N SER A 313 -6.59 2.89 -30.97
CA SER A 313 -5.41 2.31 -31.61
C SER A 313 -4.28 2.08 -30.60
N VAL A 314 -3.41 1.11 -30.88
CA VAL A 314 -2.35 0.56 -30.01
C VAL A 314 -1.27 1.59 -29.55
N LEU A 315 -1.48 2.90 -29.76
CA LEU A 315 -0.47 3.97 -29.69
C LEU A 315 -0.89 5.28 -29.00
N ASP A 316 -1.90 5.30 -28.12
CA ASP A 316 -1.98 6.39 -27.13
C ASP A 316 -0.95 6.11 -26.02
N HIS A 317 0.31 6.42 -26.27
CA HIS A 317 1.47 6.01 -25.47
C HIS A 317 1.47 6.38 -23.97
N ILE A 318 0.51 7.16 -23.47
CA ILE A 318 0.46 7.68 -22.11
C ILE A 318 -1.02 7.94 -21.84
N LEU A 319 -1.76 7.04 -21.18
CA LEU A 319 -3.19 7.29 -20.92
C LEU A 319 -3.32 8.65 -20.20
N PRO A 320 -3.98 9.65 -20.79
CA PRO A 320 -4.19 10.94 -20.15
C PRO A 320 -4.99 10.73 -18.86
N MET A 321 -4.75 11.60 -17.88
CA MET A 321 -5.56 11.66 -16.66
C MET A 321 -7.03 11.74 -17.07
N GLY A 322 -7.83 10.72 -16.73
CA GLY A 322 -9.24 10.72 -17.05
C GLY A 322 -9.99 11.81 -16.27
N LYS A 323 -11.22 12.12 -16.69
CA LYS A 323 -11.99 13.23 -16.13
C LYS A 323 -12.18 13.07 -14.63
N TYR A 324 -12.43 11.85 -14.17
CA TYR A 324 -12.59 11.52 -12.77
C TYR A 324 -11.29 11.75 -11.98
N VAL A 325 -10.18 11.14 -12.42
CA VAL A 325 -8.87 11.32 -11.75
C VAL A 325 -8.46 12.79 -11.72
N SER A 326 -8.76 13.55 -12.78
CA SER A 326 -8.50 14.99 -12.84
C SER A 326 -9.32 15.80 -11.84
N GLN A 327 -10.59 15.46 -11.66
CA GLN A 327 -11.47 16.12 -10.68
C GLN A 327 -11.01 15.84 -9.25
N VAL A 328 -10.71 14.59 -8.93
CA VAL A 328 -10.19 14.20 -7.62
C VAL A 328 -8.83 14.87 -7.37
N GLY A 329 -7.92 14.84 -8.34
CA GLY A 329 -6.62 15.48 -8.25
C GLY A 329 -6.72 16.97 -7.92
N ARG A 330 -7.56 17.70 -8.67
CA ARG A 330 -7.81 19.13 -8.44
C ARG A 330 -8.39 19.39 -7.06
N ALA A 331 -9.39 18.60 -6.63
CA ALA A 331 -9.98 18.75 -5.31
C ALA A 331 -8.94 18.64 -4.17
N TYR A 332 -8.08 17.63 -4.22
CA TYR A 332 -7.01 17.46 -3.23
C TYR A 332 -5.99 18.59 -3.30
N LYS A 333 -5.55 18.99 -4.51
CA LYS A 333 -4.60 20.09 -4.69
C LYS A 333 -5.14 21.40 -4.12
N ASP A 334 -6.36 21.77 -4.50
CA ASP A 334 -7.01 23.03 -4.11
C ASP A 334 -7.18 23.13 -2.59
N VAL A 335 -7.55 22.03 -1.92
CA VAL A 335 -7.80 22.03 -0.46
C VAL A 335 -6.51 21.92 0.35
N ILE A 336 -5.52 21.13 -0.09
CA ILE A 336 -4.31 20.85 0.69
C ILE A 336 -3.24 21.94 0.50
N VAL A 337 -3.07 22.42 -0.73
CA VAL A 337 -2.07 23.42 -1.11
C VAL A 337 -2.69 24.82 -1.11
N GLY A 338 -3.93 24.96 -1.56
CA GLY A 338 -4.61 26.24 -1.74
C GLY A 338 -4.77 26.59 -3.22
N SER A 339 -5.79 27.40 -3.54
CA SER A 339 -5.97 27.95 -4.88
C SER A 339 -4.99 29.10 -5.12
N ALA A 340 -4.34 29.09 -6.29
CA ALA A 340 -3.41 30.13 -6.75
C ALA A 340 -3.97 31.58 -6.69
N ILE A 341 -5.29 31.73 -6.54
CA ILE A 341 -5.99 33.01 -6.49
C ILE A 341 -6.01 33.62 -5.07
N SER A 342 -5.77 32.82 -4.02
CA SER A 342 -6.06 33.22 -2.62
C SER A 342 -4.86 33.48 -1.70
N CYS A 343 -3.62 33.21 -2.14
CA CYS A 343 -2.46 33.25 -1.23
C CYS A 343 -1.36 34.20 -1.75
N GLY A 344 -1.28 35.39 -1.17
CA GLY A 344 -0.14 36.31 -1.34
C GLY A 344 1.16 35.83 -0.67
N GLY A 345 1.46 34.53 -0.67
CA GLY A 345 2.63 33.96 0.00
C GLY A 345 3.00 32.55 -0.46
N LYS A 346 4.19 32.42 -1.08
CA LYS A 346 5.04 31.22 -1.24
C LYS A 346 4.31 29.86 -1.42
N ASP A 347 3.63 29.67 -2.55
CA ASP A 347 3.14 28.35 -2.97
C ASP A 347 4.31 27.44 -3.38
N SER A 348 4.66 26.46 -2.52
CA SER A 348 5.66 25.41 -2.81
C SER A 348 5.06 24.01 -2.93
N GLY A 349 3.73 23.89 -2.84
CA GLY A 349 3.03 22.61 -2.90
C GLY A 349 2.89 22.09 -4.33
N LEU A 350 2.76 20.77 -4.46
CA LEU A 350 2.73 20.08 -5.74
C LEU A 350 1.63 19.02 -5.72
N GLY A 351 0.91 18.88 -6.83
CA GLY A 351 0.03 17.75 -7.12
C GLY A 351 0.47 17.04 -8.39
N PHE A 352 0.53 15.72 -8.39
CA PHE A 352 0.83 14.93 -9.58
C PHE A 352 0.24 13.53 -9.52
N THR A 353 0.15 12.87 -10.66
CA THR A 353 -0.29 11.48 -10.79
C THR A 353 0.75 10.64 -11.51
N VAL A 354 0.80 9.34 -11.19
CA VAL A 354 1.55 8.33 -11.95
C VAL A 354 0.66 7.14 -12.27
N SER A 355 0.80 6.58 -13.45
CA SER A 355 0.07 5.37 -13.83
C SER A 355 0.76 4.13 -13.30
N VAL A 356 -0.01 3.20 -12.75
CA VAL A 356 0.49 1.95 -12.19
C VAL A 356 0.66 0.91 -13.32
N PRO A 357 1.77 0.13 -13.35
CA PRO A 357 1.91 -0.98 -14.26
C PRO A 357 0.92 -2.14 -13.98
N TRP A 358 0.42 -2.77 -15.05
CA TRP A 358 -0.37 -4.01 -15.07
C TRP A 358 -1.78 -3.97 -14.47
N VAL A 359 -2.01 -3.08 -13.51
CA VAL A 359 -3.32 -2.81 -12.91
C VAL A 359 -3.72 -1.39 -13.32
N CYS A 360 -4.97 -1.17 -13.72
CA CYS A 360 -5.45 0.11 -14.24
C CYS A 360 -5.66 1.13 -13.11
N ASN A 361 -4.64 1.29 -12.26
CA ASN A 361 -4.63 2.20 -11.13
C ASN A 361 -3.76 3.42 -11.46
N THR A 362 -4.04 4.50 -10.76
CA THR A 362 -3.28 5.74 -10.76
C THR A 362 -3.00 6.12 -9.31
N SER A 363 -1.73 6.40 -8.99
CA SER A 363 -1.37 6.98 -7.70
C SER A 363 -1.39 8.50 -7.84
N LEU A 364 -2.33 9.16 -7.18
CA LEU A 364 -2.36 10.61 -7.02
C LEU A 364 -1.54 10.99 -5.79
N VAL A 365 -0.70 12.02 -5.91
CA VAL A 365 0.10 12.56 -4.82
C VAL A 365 -0.11 14.06 -4.73
N VAL A 366 -0.35 14.56 -3.52
CA VAL A 366 -0.39 16.00 -3.22
C VAL A 366 0.44 16.28 -1.98
N CYS A 367 1.39 17.21 -2.07
CA CYS A 367 2.27 17.58 -0.97
C CYS A 367 2.35 19.10 -0.78
N ARG A 368 2.54 19.54 0.46
CA ARG A 368 2.65 20.97 0.82
C ARG A 368 4.02 21.59 0.53
N GLY A 369 5.06 20.75 0.56
CA GLY A 369 6.43 21.16 0.29
C GLY A 369 6.97 20.51 -0.96
N PHE A 370 8.02 21.10 -1.53
CA PHE A 370 8.85 20.45 -2.53
C PHE A 370 10.27 21.05 -2.55
N GLY A 371 10.97 20.98 -1.42
CA GLY A 371 12.44 21.03 -1.32
C GLY A 371 13.17 22.32 -1.72
N THR A 372 12.51 23.20 -2.45
CA THR A 372 13.16 24.22 -3.26
C THR A 372 12.22 25.44 -3.38
N LYS A 373 12.80 26.64 -3.27
CA LYS A 373 12.06 27.89 -3.01
C LYS A 373 11.78 28.72 -4.29
N SER A 374 11.80 28.10 -5.48
CA SER A 374 11.77 28.80 -6.77
C SER A 374 10.48 28.54 -7.53
N TRP A 375 9.81 29.58 -8.04
CA TRP A 375 8.49 29.52 -8.68
C TRP A 375 8.46 28.92 -10.10
N ASN A 376 9.54 28.30 -10.58
CA ASN A 376 9.66 27.87 -11.98
C ASN A 376 10.20 26.43 -12.09
N TYR A 377 9.41 25.46 -11.65
CA TYR A 377 9.73 24.05 -11.91
C TYR A 377 9.27 23.65 -13.29
N SER A 378 10.20 23.21 -14.14
CA SER A 378 9.81 22.36 -15.26
C SER A 378 9.36 21.00 -14.73
N LYS A 379 8.39 20.40 -15.43
CA LYS A 379 7.94 19.02 -15.20
C LYS A 379 9.13 18.05 -15.07
N ASP A 380 10.16 18.24 -15.89
CA ASP A 380 11.37 17.41 -15.90
C ASP A 380 12.21 17.58 -14.63
N MET A 381 12.30 18.78 -14.07
CA MET A 381 13.07 19.01 -12.84
C MET A 381 12.42 18.33 -11.63
N ILE A 382 11.08 18.41 -11.53
CA ILE A 382 10.30 17.69 -10.51
C ILE A 382 10.52 16.18 -10.65
N LEU A 383 10.34 15.66 -11.87
CA LEU A 383 10.50 14.24 -12.14
C LEU A 383 11.92 13.75 -11.83
N ASN A 384 12.95 14.49 -12.22
CA ASN A 384 14.34 14.16 -11.92
C ASN A 384 14.64 14.16 -10.41
N THR A 385 14.03 15.10 -9.66
CA THR A 385 14.15 15.14 -8.20
C THR A 385 13.50 13.90 -7.58
N LEU A 386 12.29 13.55 -8.00
CA LEU A 386 11.59 12.33 -7.55
C LEU A 386 12.38 11.07 -7.87
N ILE A 387 12.96 10.96 -9.07
CA ILE A 387 13.83 9.83 -9.47
C ILE A 387 15.07 9.75 -8.57
N SER A 388 15.72 10.89 -8.30
CA SER A 388 16.90 10.92 -7.42
C SER A 388 16.54 10.45 -6.01
N LYS A 389 15.44 10.97 -5.45
CA LYS A 389 14.95 10.61 -4.12
C LYS A 389 14.42 9.18 -4.05
N SER A 390 13.91 8.62 -5.13
CA SER A 390 13.49 7.22 -5.15
C SER A 390 14.66 6.25 -5.00
N LEU A 391 15.82 6.57 -5.56
CA LEU A 391 17.02 5.76 -5.37
C LEU A 391 17.54 5.82 -3.93
N GLU A 392 17.36 6.97 -3.27
CA GLU A 392 17.62 7.12 -1.83
C GLU A 392 16.65 6.24 -1.01
N VAL A 393 15.34 6.32 -1.29
CA VAL A 393 14.29 5.50 -0.67
C VAL A 393 14.58 4.01 -0.84
N GLU A 394 14.89 3.54 -2.06
CA GLU A 394 15.24 2.14 -2.33
C GLU A 394 16.39 1.65 -1.43
N ARG A 395 17.42 2.47 -1.28
CA ARG A 395 18.61 2.14 -0.47
C ARG A 395 18.31 2.17 1.02
N VAL A 396 17.69 3.24 1.50
CA VAL A 396 17.45 3.48 2.94
C VAL A 396 16.49 2.42 3.50
N LEU A 397 15.43 2.07 2.77
CA LEU A 397 14.46 1.06 3.22
C LEU A 397 14.85 -0.37 2.79
N ASN A 398 15.95 -0.54 2.04
CA ASN A 398 16.36 -1.82 1.45
C ASN A 398 15.18 -2.52 0.76
N LEU A 399 14.64 -1.86 -0.27
CA LEU A 399 13.44 -2.30 -0.97
C LEU A 399 13.73 -3.48 -1.90
N PRO A 400 12.86 -4.51 -1.94
CA PRO A 400 13.04 -5.64 -2.85
C PRO A 400 12.69 -5.31 -4.31
N PHE A 401 12.13 -4.14 -4.58
CA PHE A 401 11.73 -3.68 -5.90
C PHE A 401 12.28 -2.28 -6.20
N SER A 402 12.41 -1.97 -7.49
CA SER A 402 12.76 -0.62 -7.91
C SER A 402 11.53 0.29 -7.89
N CYS A 403 11.65 1.44 -7.24
CA CYS A 403 10.73 2.57 -7.24
C CYS A 403 10.70 3.28 -8.61
N LEU A 404 11.79 3.25 -9.36
CA LEU A 404 11.92 3.96 -10.64
C LEU A 404 10.78 3.66 -11.62
N GLN A 405 10.39 2.38 -11.69
CA GLN A 405 9.32 1.91 -12.59
C GLN A 405 7.93 2.45 -12.20
N TYR A 406 7.78 2.90 -10.96
CA TYR A 406 6.53 3.44 -10.41
C TYR A 406 6.50 4.96 -10.33
N ILE A 407 7.58 5.65 -10.72
CA ILE A 407 7.65 7.13 -10.72
C ILE A 407 7.56 7.70 -12.13
N LYS A 408 8.25 7.09 -13.09
CA LYS A 408 8.34 7.62 -14.46
C LYS A 408 7.06 7.43 -15.27
N ARG A 409 6.29 6.40 -14.96
CA ARG A 409 5.20 5.94 -15.82
C ARG A 409 4.00 6.87 -15.70
N GLY A 410 3.61 7.49 -16.81
CA GLY A 410 2.41 8.34 -16.87
C GLY A 410 2.46 9.54 -15.92
N PHE A 411 3.66 10.08 -15.65
CA PHE A 411 3.82 11.24 -14.77
C PHE A 411 3.12 12.47 -15.37
N ILE A 412 2.11 12.98 -14.66
CA ILE A 412 1.30 14.14 -15.07
C ILE A 412 1.16 15.05 -13.85
N LEU A 413 1.35 16.36 -14.06
CA LEU A 413 1.09 17.35 -13.01
C LEU A 413 -0.42 17.62 -12.93
N VAL A 414 -0.91 17.78 -11.71
CA VAL A 414 -2.27 18.26 -11.49
C VAL A 414 -2.22 19.78 -11.54
N ASP A 415 -2.94 20.37 -12.49
CA ASP A 415 -3.07 21.83 -12.66
C ASP A 415 -4.22 22.41 -11.86
#